data_AF-A0A850BIM5-F1
#
_entry.id   AF-A0A850BIM5-F1
#
_cell.length_a   1.000
_cell.length_b   1.000
_cell.length_c   1.000
_cell.angle_alpha   90.00
_cell.angle_beta   90.00
_cell.angle_gamma   90.00
#
_symmetry.space_group_name_H-M   'P 1'
#
loop_
_entity.id
_entity.type
_entity.pdbx_description
1 polymer ?
#
loop_
_entity_poly.entity_id
_entity_poly.type
_entity_poly.pdbx_seq_one_letter_code
_entity_poly.pdbx_strand_id
1 'polypeptide(L)'
;MEISKEAVDLIIAWEVGGGDRSLARPQYDRIYTHPNWPGKNSGLTIGIGYDLRYEAEHMEGDWKARLDALPQPDAYARLRVYAGRLGSVEAVRATRDITIPWDDALTVFRIRRLPEYIAVARRAFPGVEAMHPHVWGALTSLVFNCWYGVKNKPLKAKAYGQIREAVSRCDVRGVAEGLREMKKYHNSVLPPKEARGLCNRREAEARLVMSALLSEVVDVPRATPSVP
;
A
#
# COMPACT_ATOMS: atom_id res chain seq x y z
N MET A 1 -15.04 -0.28 -6.04
CA MET A 1 -13.79 -0.29 -5.25
C MET A 1 -13.92 0.81 -4.21
N GLU A 2 -13.65 0.47 -2.96
CA GLU A 2 -13.93 1.27 -1.75
C GLU A 2 -13.06 2.51 -1.62
N ILE A 3 -11.88 2.49 -2.26
CA ILE A 3 -10.95 3.61 -2.35
C ILE A 3 -10.80 4.07 -3.79
N SER A 4 -10.37 5.31 -3.99
CA SER A 4 -10.25 5.88 -5.33
C SER A 4 -9.11 5.24 -6.13
N LYS A 5 -9.19 5.36 -7.46
CA LYS A 5 -8.13 4.90 -8.36
C LYS A 5 -6.79 5.58 -8.06
N GLU A 6 -6.81 6.88 -7.77
CA GLU A 6 -5.65 7.69 -7.40
C GLU A 6 -4.98 7.17 -6.13
N ALA A 7 -5.77 6.66 -5.18
CA ALA A 7 -5.22 6.02 -3.98
C ALA A 7 -4.51 4.71 -4.29
N VAL A 8 -5.10 3.87 -5.15
CA VAL A 8 -4.45 2.62 -5.60
C VAL A 8 -3.15 2.93 -6.32
N ASP A 9 -3.18 3.91 -7.22
CA ASP A 9 -2.00 4.37 -7.95
C ASP A 9 -0.93 4.94 -7.01
N LEU A 10 -1.33 5.70 -5.98
CA LEU A 10 -0.43 6.23 -4.95
C LEU A 10 0.24 5.10 -4.17
N ILE A 11 -0.52 4.09 -3.74
CA ILE A 11 0.05 2.95 -3.00
C ILE A 11 1.08 2.24 -3.88
N ILE A 12 0.71 1.87 -5.11
CA ILE A 12 1.62 1.19 -6.04
C ILE A 12 2.87 2.04 -6.31
N ALA A 13 2.71 3.34 -6.56
CA ALA A 13 3.84 4.23 -6.80
C ALA A 13 4.83 4.24 -5.63
N TRP A 14 4.35 4.18 -4.39
CA TRP A 14 5.22 4.12 -3.21
C TRP A 14 5.81 2.75 -2.92
N GLU A 15 5.15 1.66 -3.32
CA GLU A 15 5.66 0.30 -3.13
C GLU A 15 6.75 -0.07 -4.12
N VAL A 16 6.63 0.36 -5.38
CA VAL A 16 7.56 -0.06 -6.45
C VAL A 16 8.18 1.06 -7.25
N GLY A 17 7.69 2.31 -7.15
CA GLY A 17 8.09 3.45 -7.98
C GLY A 17 8.79 4.60 -7.26
N GLY A 18 9.07 4.47 -5.96
CA GLY A 18 9.65 5.55 -5.15
C GLY A 18 8.76 6.79 -4.99
N GLY A 19 7.45 6.65 -5.17
CA GLY A 19 6.46 7.73 -5.10
C GLY A 19 6.11 8.35 -6.45
N ASP A 20 6.73 7.90 -7.55
CA ASP A 20 6.39 8.31 -8.90
C ASP A 20 5.63 7.19 -9.63
N ARG A 21 4.38 7.48 -10.00
CA ARG A 21 3.52 6.54 -10.70
C ARG A 21 4.08 6.15 -12.07
N SER A 22 4.74 7.06 -12.78
CA SER A 22 5.32 6.80 -14.09
C SER A 22 6.49 5.81 -14.01
N LEU A 23 7.14 5.73 -12.85
CA LEU A 23 8.26 4.82 -12.60
C LEU A 23 7.85 3.48 -12.00
N ALA A 24 6.60 3.30 -11.58
CA ALA A 24 6.15 2.09 -10.89
C ALA A 24 6.40 0.80 -11.69
N ARG A 25 5.95 0.75 -12.95
CA ARG A 25 6.19 -0.42 -13.81
C ARG A 25 7.66 -0.55 -14.23
N PRO A 26 8.33 0.50 -14.76
CA PRO A 26 9.75 0.39 -15.12
C PRO A 26 10.67 -0.06 -13.96
N GLN A 27 10.41 0.39 -12.74
CA GLN A 27 11.18 -0.05 -11.57
C GLN A 27 10.83 -1.47 -11.14
N TYR A 28 9.56 -1.87 -11.22
CA TYR A 28 9.15 -3.25 -11.00
C TYR A 28 9.86 -4.21 -11.95
N ASP A 29 9.78 -3.94 -13.26
CA ASP A 29 10.37 -4.78 -14.30
C ASP A 29 11.89 -4.93 -14.10
N ARG A 30 12.55 -3.90 -13.54
CA ARG A 30 14.00 -3.90 -13.30
C ARG A 30 14.43 -4.55 -11.97
N ILE A 31 13.64 -4.41 -10.90
CA ILE A 31 14.07 -4.73 -9.53
C ILE A 31 13.23 -5.84 -8.89
N TYR A 32 11.92 -5.85 -9.13
CA TYR A 32 10.95 -6.62 -8.34
C TYR A 32 10.28 -7.76 -9.14
N THR A 33 10.60 -7.91 -10.43
CA THR A 33 10.06 -8.99 -11.26
C THR A 33 10.51 -10.38 -10.81
N HIS A 34 11.63 -10.49 -10.09
CA HIS A 34 12.13 -11.75 -9.56
C HIS A 34 11.83 -11.89 -8.06
N PRO A 35 11.64 -13.13 -7.57
CA PRO A 35 11.56 -13.39 -6.14
C PRO A 35 12.75 -12.79 -5.39
N ASN A 36 12.46 -12.04 -4.33
CA ASN A 36 13.48 -11.36 -3.53
C ASN A 36 13.23 -11.57 -2.04
N TRP A 37 14.22 -11.23 -1.23
CA TRP A 37 14.11 -11.29 0.23
C TRP A 37 14.54 -9.96 0.84
N PRO A 38 13.61 -9.18 1.42
CA PRO A 38 13.93 -7.89 2.02
C PRO A 38 14.60 -8.00 3.41
N GLY A 39 14.83 -9.22 3.92
CA GLY A 39 15.53 -9.48 5.17
C GLY A 39 14.62 -9.52 6.41
N LYS A 40 15.25 -9.52 7.59
CA LYS A 40 14.56 -9.54 8.91
C LYS A 40 13.62 -10.76 9.04
N ASN A 41 12.38 -10.52 9.43
CA ASN A 41 11.36 -11.54 9.66
C ASN A 41 10.50 -11.81 8.41
N SER A 42 10.90 -11.36 7.22
CA SER A 42 10.16 -11.61 5.98
C SER A 42 10.45 -12.99 5.39
N GLY A 43 9.50 -13.50 4.62
CA GLY A 43 9.68 -14.60 3.69
C GLY A 43 10.28 -14.17 2.36
N LEU A 44 10.40 -15.15 1.45
CA LEU A 44 10.60 -14.85 0.03
C LEU A 44 9.38 -14.05 -0.46
N THR A 45 9.62 -12.93 -1.13
CA THR A 45 8.60 -12.00 -1.62
C THR A 45 8.51 -12.05 -3.13
N ILE A 46 7.30 -12.16 -3.66
CA ILE A 46 7.01 -12.12 -5.10
C ILE A 46 6.00 -11.02 -5.41
N GLY A 47 5.90 -10.62 -6.69
CA GLY A 47 4.97 -9.57 -7.10
C GLY A 47 5.15 -8.27 -6.32
N ILE A 48 4.04 -7.59 -6.02
CA ILE A 48 4.04 -6.36 -5.22
C ILE A 48 3.76 -6.71 -3.76
N GLY A 49 4.82 -6.89 -2.98
CA GLY A 49 4.74 -7.06 -1.53
C GLY A 49 3.98 -8.32 -1.07
N TYR A 50 3.98 -9.39 -1.86
CA TYR A 50 3.40 -10.68 -1.50
C TYR A 50 4.46 -11.53 -0.79
N ASP A 51 4.43 -11.54 0.54
CA ASP A 51 5.38 -12.30 1.36
C ASP A 51 4.89 -13.74 1.54
N LEU A 52 5.61 -14.71 0.96
CA LEU A 52 5.25 -16.13 1.00
C LEU A 52 5.22 -16.70 2.42
N ARG A 53 5.90 -16.09 3.39
CA ARG A 53 5.82 -16.52 4.79
C ARG A 53 4.44 -16.27 5.36
N TYR A 54 3.90 -15.07 5.13
CA TYR A 54 2.64 -14.63 5.74
C TYR A 54 1.43 -15.03 4.90
N GLU A 55 1.61 -15.24 3.60
CA GLU A 55 0.52 -15.53 2.66
C GLU A 55 0.49 -17.00 2.19
N ALA A 56 1.04 -17.89 3.00
CA ALA A 56 1.19 -19.31 2.67
C ALA A 56 -0.15 -20.00 2.37
N GLU A 57 -1.19 -19.65 3.12
CA GLU A 57 -2.53 -20.21 3.00
C GLU A 57 -3.27 -19.74 1.74
N HIS A 58 -2.96 -18.52 1.27
CA HIS A 58 -3.60 -17.92 0.11
C HIS A 58 -2.86 -18.18 -1.20
N MET A 59 -1.59 -18.58 -1.13
CA MET A 59 -0.69 -18.68 -2.28
C MET A 59 -1.25 -19.54 -3.42
N GLU A 60 -1.93 -20.63 -3.11
CA GLU A 60 -2.49 -21.49 -4.14
C GLU A 60 -3.56 -20.78 -4.98
N GLY A 61 -4.57 -20.19 -4.32
CA GLY A 61 -5.64 -19.47 -5.02
C GLY A 61 -5.15 -18.20 -5.73
N ASP A 62 -4.14 -17.53 -5.16
CA ASP A 62 -3.64 -16.27 -5.71
C ASP A 62 -2.66 -16.47 -6.87
N TRP A 63 -1.82 -17.51 -6.81
CA TRP A 63 -0.68 -17.63 -7.72
C TRP A 63 -0.64 -18.89 -8.57
N LYS A 64 -1.30 -19.99 -8.20
CA LYS A 64 -1.09 -21.28 -8.89
C LYS A 64 -1.32 -21.20 -10.39
N ALA A 65 -2.50 -20.75 -10.81
CA ALA A 65 -2.83 -20.65 -12.24
C ALA A 65 -1.90 -19.69 -13.01
N ARG A 66 -1.44 -18.61 -12.37
CA ARG A 66 -0.53 -17.61 -12.97
C ARG A 66 0.88 -18.17 -13.14
N LEU A 67 1.39 -18.83 -12.09
CA LEU A 67 2.72 -19.42 -12.08
C LEU A 67 2.81 -20.65 -12.97
N ASP A 68 1.77 -21.48 -13.04
CA ASP A 68 1.71 -22.64 -13.93
C ASP A 68 1.65 -22.24 -15.41
N ALA A 69 1.20 -21.02 -15.72
CA ALA A 69 1.17 -20.47 -17.08
C ALA A 69 2.50 -19.82 -17.51
N LEU A 70 3.48 -19.71 -16.61
CA LEU A 70 4.78 -19.12 -16.95
C LEU A 70 5.61 -20.08 -17.83
N PRO A 71 6.51 -19.54 -18.67
CA PRO A 71 7.47 -20.35 -19.43
C PRO A 71 8.43 -21.17 -18.55
N GLN A 72 8.67 -20.71 -17.31
CA GLN A 72 9.53 -21.38 -16.35
C GLN A 72 8.83 -22.63 -15.78
N PRO A 73 9.41 -23.84 -15.94
CA PRO A 73 8.78 -25.06 -15.48
C PRO A 73 8.65 -25.08 -13.95
N ASP A 74 7.53 -25.63 -13.49
CA ASP A 74 7.23 -25.88 -12.09
C ASP A 74 7.35 -24.65 -11.17
N ALA A 75 7.17 -23.44 -11.71
CA ALA A 75 7.36 -22.19 -10.97
C ALA A 75 6.54 -22.16 -9.66
N TYR A 76 5.28 -22.61 -9.71
CA TYR A 76 4.45 -22.73 -8.50
C TYR A 76 5.06 -23.68 -7.48
N ALA A 77 5.39 -24.91 -7.89
CA ALA A 77 5.92 -25.93 -6.98
C ALA A 77 7.24 -25.46 -6.33
N ARG A 78 8.12 -24.84 -7.12
CA ARG A 78 9.40 -24.29 -6.65
C ARG A 78 9.22 -23.19 -5.63
N LEU A 79 8.29 -22.26 -5.84
CA LEU A 79 7.99 -21.20 -4.88
C LEU A 79 7.25 -21.73 -3.64
N ARG A 80 6.35 -22.71 -3.81
CA ARG A 80 5.52 -23.27 -2.73
C ARG A 80 6.35 -23.90 -1.61
N VAL A 81 7.55 -24.41 -1.91
CA VAL A 81 8.52 -24.91 -0.93
C VAL A 81 8.90 -23.85 0.11
N TYR A 82 8.83 -22.55 -0.23
CA TYR A 82 9.18 -21.44 0.67
C TYR A 82 7.98 -20.81 1.38
N ALA A 83 6.76 -21.26 1.07
CA ALA A 83 5.56 -20.74 1.73
C ALA A 83 5.55 -21.09 3.22
N GLY A 84 5.26 -20.11 4.07
CA GLY A 84 5.28 -20.24 5.53
C GLY A 84 6.68 -20.18 6.15
N ARG A 85 7.74 -20.02 5.35
CA ARG A 85 9.14 -20.06 5.81
C ARG A 85 9.78 -18.68 5.82
N LEU A 86 10.77 -18.51 6.70
CA LEU A 86 11.68 -17.37 6.61
C LEU A 86 12.39 -17.37 5.25
N GLY A 87 12.56 -16.19 4.67
CA GLY A 87 13.32 -16.03 3.45
C GLY A 87 14.80 -16.25 3.70
N SER A 88 15.52 -16.61 2.64
CA SER A 88 16.96 -16.81 2.69
C SER A 88 17.62 -16.47 1.35
N VAL A 89 18.93 -16.26 1.35
CA VAL A 89 19.70 -16.02 0.12
C VAL A 89 19.62 -17.23 -0.81
N GLU A 90 19.58 -18.44 -0.26
CA GLU A 90 19.44 -19.70 -0.99
C GLU A 90 18.07 -19.77 -1.69
N ALA A 91 16.99 -19.35 -1.00
CA ALA A 91 15.65 -19.29 -1.60
C ALA A 91 15.61 -18.34 -2.80
N VAL A 92 16.22 -17.15 -2.67
CA VAL A 92 16.35 -16.19 -3.77
C VAL A 92 17.16 -16.79 -4.92
N ARG A 93 18.33 -17.39 -4.64
CA ARG A 93 19.17 -18.02 -5.67
C ARG A 93 18.46 -19.15 -6.41
N ALA A 94 17.69 -19.97 -5.70
CA ALA A 94 16.97 -21.12 -6.25
C ALA A 94 15.75 -20.73 -7.11
N THR A 95 15.28 -19.49 -7.00
CA THR A 95 14.05 -19.02 -7.67
C THR A 95 14.29 -17.79 -8.57
N ARG A 96 15.53 -17.35 -8.73
CA ARG A 96 15.91 -16.12 -9.45
C ARG A 96 15.51 -16.09 -10.92
N ASP A 97 15.35 -17.25 -11.56
CA ASP A 97 14.95 -17.40 -12.96
C ASP A 97 13.44 -17.26 -13.18
N ILE A 98 12.65 -17.31 -12.09
CA ILE A 98 11.21 -17.09 -12.16
C ILE A 98 10.97 -15.59 -12.36
N THR A 99 10.35 -15.24 -13.48
CA THR A 99 9.96 -13.88 -13.81
C THR A 99 8.47 -13.74 -13.59
N ILE A 100 8.08 -12.88 -12.64
CA ILE A 100 6.70 -12.56 -12.35
C ILE A 100 6.28 -11.38 -13.24
N PRO A 101 5.28 -11.55 -14.14
CA PRO A 101 4.79 -10.46 -14.97
C PRO A 101 4.16 -9.35 -14.13
N TRP A 102 4.34 -8.10 -14.57
CA TRP A 102 3.72 -6.93 -13.94
C TRP A 102 2.20 -7.08 -13.78
N ASP A 103 1.50 -7.56 -14.81
CA ASP A 103 0.04 -7.66 -14.80
C ASP A 103 -0.46 -8.71 -13.79
N ASP A 104 0.28 -9.82 -13.63
CA ASP A 104 -0.01 -10.82 -12.60
C ASP A 104 0.25 -10.27 -11.20
N ALA A 105 1.38 -9.60 -11.01
CA ALA A 105 1.72 -8.94 -9.74
C ALA A 105 0.68 -7.89 -9.34
N LEU A 106 0.23 -7.07 -10.30
CA LEU A 106 -0.80 -6.07 -10.09
C LEU A 106 -2.16 -6.70 -9.80
N THR A 107 -2.50 -7.79 -10.49
CA THR A 107 -3.76 -8.51 -10.26
C THR A 107 -3.80 -9.09 -8.86
N VAL A 108 -2.74 -9.81 -8.44
CA VAL A 108 -2.66 -10.39 -7.10
C VAL A 108 -2.66 -9.30 -6.02
N PHE A 109 -1.93 -8.21 -6.24
CA PHE A 109 -1.95 -7.05 -5.34
C PHE A 109 -3.38 -6.53 -5.12
N ARG A 110 -4.18 -6.41 -6.18
CA ARG A 110 -5.56 -5.89 -6.13
C ARG A 110 -6.55 -6.85 -5.47
N ILE A 111 -6.39 -8.16 -5.62
CA ILE A 111 -7.35 -9.13 -5.07
C ILE A 111 -6.99 -9.59 -3.65
N ARG A 112 -5.71 -9.55 -3.27
CA ARG A 112 -5.23 -10.03 -1.96
C ARG A 112 -4.87 -8.88 -1.03
N ARG A 113 -3.83 -8.13 -1.40
CA ARG A 113 -3.21 -7.16 -0.50
C ARG A 113 -4.12 -5.95 -0.32
N LEU A 114 -4.66 -5.39 -1.40
CA LEU A 114 -5.45 -4.17 -1.31
C LEU A 114 -6.70 -4.33 -0.43
N PRO A 115 -7.55 -5.36 -0.57
CA PRO A 115 -8.73 -5.53 0.28
C PRO A 115 -8.36 -5.76 1.76
N GLU A 116 -7.27 -6.49 2.03
CA GLU A 116 -6.78 -6.70 3.39
C GLU A 116 -6.44 -5.35 4.06
N TYR A 117 -5.66 -4.49 3.39
CA TYR A 117 -5.26 -3.22 3.97
C TYR A 117 -6.39 -2.18 4.02
N ILE A 118 -7.36 -2.25 3.11
CA ILE A 118 -8.61 -1.46 3.22
C ILE A 118 -9.35 -1.82 4.51
N ALA A 119 -9.47 -3.12 4.81
CA ALA A 119 -10.09 -3.59 6.06
C ALA A 119 -9.25 -3.23 7.30
N VAL A 120 -7.92 -3.28 7.21
CA VAL A 120 -7.03 -2.79 8.27
C VAL A 120 -7.23 -1.30 8.51
N ALA A 121 -7.32 -0.48 7.46
CA ALA A 121 -7.53 0.96 7.57
C ALA A 121 -8.85 1.27 8.27
N ARG A 122 -9.94 0.60 7.87
CA ARG A 122 -11.25 0.72 8.50
C ARG A 122 -11.21 0.40 10.00
N ARG A 123 -10.51 -0.66 10.39
CA ARG A 123 -10.31 -1.00 11.82
C ARG A 123 -9.45 0.02 12.56
N ALA A 124 -8.43 0.55 11.91
CA ALA A 124 -7.50 1.51 12.51
C ALA A 124 -8.14 2.90 12.71
N PHE A 125 -9.05 3.28 11.82
CA PHE A 125 -9.74 4.57 11.75
C PHE A 125 -11.25 4.36 11.52
N PRO A 126 -12.02 3.94 12.55
CA PRO A 126 -13.45 3.68 12.41
C PRO A 126 -14.21 4.91 11.90
N GLY A 127 -15.09 4.73 10.90
CA GLY A 127 -15.86 5.80 10.26
C GLY A 127 -15.26 6.32 8.96
N VAL A 128 -14.03 5.90 8.60
CA VAL A 128 -13.37 6.31 7.36
C VAL A 128 -14.16 5.90 6.11
N GLU A 129 -14.93 4.82 6.18
CA GLU A 129 -15.78 4.33 5.10
C GLU A 129 -16.92 5.29 4.71
N ALA A 130 -17.26 6.24 5.59
CA ALA A 130 -18.23 7.29 5.31
C ALA A 130 -17.59 8.57 4.71
N MET A 131 -16.25 8.63 4.66
CA MET A 131 -15.51 9.76 4.08
C MET A 131 -15.22 9.53 2.60
N HIS A 132 -14.78 10.59 1.91
CA HIS A 132 -14.42 10.51 0.48
C HIS A 132 -13.39 9.39 0.19
N PRO A 133 -13.50 8.66 -0.94
CA PRO A 133 -12.60 7.55 -1.28
C PRO A 133 -11.09 7.89 -1.33
N HIS A 134 -10.74 9.16 -1.56
CA HIS A 134 -9.36 9.66 -1.42
C HIS A 134 -8.86 9.60 0.02
N VAL A 135 -9.71 9.92 0.99
CA VAL A 135 -9.39 9.90 2.42
C VAL A 135 -9.16 8.46 2.87
N TRP A 136 -10.11 7.57 2.57
CA TRP A 136 -9.97 6.15 2.88
C TRP A 136 -8.75 5.55 2.20
N GLY A 137 -8.52 5.89 0.94
CA GLY A 137 -7.35 5.47 0.19
C GLY A 137 -6.01 5.92 0.79
N ALA A 138 -5.89 7.19 1.20
CA ALA A 138 -4.69 7.71 1.84
C ALA A 138 -4.42 7.03 3.19
N LEU A 139 -5.46 6.79 3.99
CA LEU A 139 -5.32 6.04 5.26
C LEU A 139 -5.01 4.57 5.03
N THR A 140 -5.48 3.98 3.93
CA THR A 140 -5.06 2.65 3.47
C THR A 140 -3.57 2.61 3.15
N SER A 141 -3.05 3.61 2.43
CA SER A 141 -1.60 3.73 2.17
C SER A 141 -0.77 3.87 3.46
N LEU A 142 -1.27 4.64 4.44
CA LEU A 142 -0.61 4.80 5.73
C LEU A 142 -0.46 3.46 6.47
N VAL A 143 -1.54 2.67 6.57
CA VAL A 143 -1.49 1.37 7.25
C VAL A 143 -0.71 0.33 6.45
N PHE A 144 -0.72 0.40 5.12
CA PHE A 144 0.14 -0.42 4.26
C PHE A 144 1.62 -0.24 4.62
N ASN A 145 2.05 1.02 4.77
CA ASN A 145 3.44 1.33 5.08
C ASN A 145 3.87 1.01 6.51
N CYS A 146 3.05 1.29 7.52
CA CYS A 146 3.51 1.29 8.91
C CYS A 146 2.65 0.51 9.89
N TRP A 147 1.59 -0.16 9.42
CA TRP A 147 0.60 -0.87 10.24
C TRP A 147 -0.11 0.03 11.27
N TYR A 148 -1.15 -0.44 11.95
CA TYR A 148 -1.88 0.35 12.95
C TYR A 148 -1.28 0.30 14.37
N GLY A 149 -0.27 -0.55 14.62
CA GLY A 149 0.32 -0.74 15.94
C GLY A 149 1.08 0.49 16.45
N VAL A 150 0.71 1.01 17.63
CA VAL A 150 1.27 2.23 18.25
C VAL A 150 1.91 2.02 19.64
N LYS A 151 1.89 0.78 20.16
CA LYS A 151 2.49 0.46 21.46
C LYS A 151 3.96 0.88 21.50
N ASN A 152 4.37 1.58 22.56
CA ASN A 152 5.71 2.13 22.77
C ASN A 152 6.20 3.07 21.65
N LYS A 153 5.28 3.72 20.92
CA LYS A 153 5.58 4.65 19.81
C LYS A 153 4.79 5.95 19.99
N PRO A 154 5.17 6.84 20.95
CA PRO A 154 4.35 7.99 21.33
C PRO A 154 4.05 8.97 20.19
N LEU A 155 5.05 9.26 19.33
CA LEU A 155 4.84 10.14 18.16
C LEU A 155 3.85 9.55 17.15
N LYS A 156 3.92 8.23 16.93
CA LYS A 156 2.95 7.52 16.08
C LYS A 156 1.57 7.48 16.73
N ALA A 157 1.51 7.22 18.03
CA ALA A 157 0.26 7.20 18.79
C ALA A 157 -0.46 8.56 18.73
N LYS A 158 0.29 9.66 18.87
CA LYS A 158 -0.22 11.03 18.71
C LYS A 158 -0.82 11.26 17.33
N ALA A 159 -0.07 10.98 16.26
CA ALA A 159 -0.56 11.19 14.90
C ALA A 159 -1.77 10.31 14.57
N TYR A 160 -1.77 9.04 14.96
CA TYR A 160 -2.92 8.16 14.79
C TYR A 160 -4.14 8.61 15.62
N GLY A 161 -3.91 9.16 16.82
CA GLY A 161 -4.96 9.76 17.64
C GLY A 161 -5.61 10.96 16.95
N GLN A 162 -4.82 11.88 16.41
CA GLN A 162 -5.30 13.02 15.64
C GLN A 162 -6.12 12.59 14.41
N ILE A 163 -5.63 11.58 13.66
CA ILE A 163 -6.38 11.05 12.51
C ILE A 163 -7.72 10.45 12.95
N ARG A 164 -7.75 9.67 14.04
CA ARG A 164 -9.02 9.08 14.53
C ARG A 164 -10.02 10.15 14.96
N GLU A 165 -9.57 11.17 15.67
CA GLU A 165 -10.41 12.29 16.07
C GLU A 165 -10.94 13.04 14.84
N ALA A 166 -10.10 13.30 13.85
CA ALA A 166 -10.50 13.93 12.60
C ALA A 166 -11.52 13.08 11.81
N VAL A 167 -11.29 11.77 11.67
CA VAL A 167 -12.25 10.85 11.03
C VAL A 167 -13.59 10.86 11.76
N SER A 168 -13.60 10.84 13.10
CA SER A 168 -14.84 10.88 13.90
C SER A 168 -15.68 12.14 13.68
N ARG A 169 -15.03 13.23 13.23
CA ARG A 169 -15.65 14.52 12.93
C ARG A 169 -15.85 14.77 11.44
N CYS A 170 -15.54 13.78 10.59
CA CYS A 170 -15.48 13.94 9.13
C CYS A 170 -14.57 15.11 8.68
N ASP A 171 -13.54 15.43 9.46
CA ASP A 171 -12.64 16.55 9.21
C ASP A 171 -11.50 16.14 8.26
N VAL A 172 -11.68 16.41 6.96
CA VAL A 172 -10.70 16.12 5.91
C VAL A 172 -9.36 16.83 6.16
N ARG A 173 -9.38 18.07 6.66
CA ARG A 173 -8.15 18.85 6.90
C ARG A 173 -7.38 18.26 8.08
N GLY A 174 -8.07 17.92 9.16
CA GLY A 174 -7.49 17.25 10.33
C GLY A 174 -6.85 15.91 9.98
N VAL A 175 -7.43 15.14 9.05
CA VAL A 175 -6.81 13.89 8.56
C VAL A 175 -5.49 14.18 7.85
N ALA A 176 -5.46 15.19 6.96
CA ALA A 176 -4.24 15.58 6.25
C ALA A 176 -3.14 16.07 7.21
N GLU A 177 -3.51 16.80 8.26
CA GLU A 177 -2.59 17.25 9.30
C GLU A 177 -2.02 16.08 10.12
N GLY A 178 -2.87 15.14 10.53
CA GLY A 178 -2.43 13.93 11.23
C GLY A 178 -1.48 13.07 10.39
N LEU A 179 -1.71 12.97 9.08
CA LEU A 179 -0.77 12.33 8.14
C LEU A 179 0.58 13.04 8.12
N ARG A 180 0.59 14.39 8.15
CA ARG A 180 1.84 15.15 8.23
C ARG A 180 2.53 15.01 9.59
N GLU A 181 1.79 14.87 10.69
CA GLU A 181 2.35 14.65 12.02
C GLU A 181 3.16 13.34 12.09
N MET A 182 2.79 12.32 11.32
CA MET A 182 3.57 11.07 11.19
C MET A 182 5.01 11.29 10.72
N LYS A 183 5.33 12.41 10.07
CA LYS A 183 6.71 12.75 9.68
C LYS A 183 7.66 12.81 10.88
N LYS A 184 7.17 13.29 12.04
CA LYS A 184 7.96 13.33 13.28
C LYS A 184 8.36 11.94 13.75
N TYR A 185 7.45 10.97 13.66
CA TYR A 185 7.76 9.58 14.00
C TYR A 185 8.85 9.02 13.09
N HIS A 186 8.72 9.18 11.77
CA HIS A 186 9.70 8.67 10.80
C HIS A 186 11.08 9.29 11.00
N ASN A 187 11.15 10.61 11.21
CA ASN A 187 12.40 11.30 11.50
C ASN A 187 13.06 10.85 12.81
N SER A 188 12.28 10.37 13.79
CA SER A 188 12.81 9.92 15.08
C SER A 188 13.33 8.49 15.08
N VAL A 189 12.90 7.65 14.12
CA VAL A 189 13.18 6.20 14.15
C VAL A 189 13.96 5.69 12.94
N LEU A 190 14.23 6.55 11.95
CA LEU A 190 14.92 6.16 10.72
C LEU A 190 16.11 7.10 10.41
N PRO A 191 17.12 6.62 9.68
CA PRO A 191 18.15 7.48 9.11
C PRO A 191 17.56 8.55 8.18
N PRO A 192 18.23 9.72 8.03
CA PRO A 192 17.66 10.86 7.28
C PRO A 192 17.22 10.54 5.84
N LYS A 193 17.93 9.66 5.14
CA LYS A 193 17.60 9.26 3.76
C LYS A 193 16.28 8.48 3.69
N GLU A 194 16.11 7.49 4.56
CA GLU A 194 14.89 6.67 4.64
C GLU A 194 13.71 7.48 5.16
N ALA A 195 13.94 8.29 6.20
CA ALA A 195 12.94 9.19 6.76
C ALA A 195 12.41 10.17 5.71
N ARG A 196 13.26 10.70 4.82
CA ARG A 196 12.86 11.60 3.74
C ARG A 196 11.86 10.94 2.78
N GLY A 197 12.13 9.69 2.38
CA GLY A 197 11.21 8.93 1.51
C GLY A 197 9.83 8.78 2.15
N LEU A 198 9.78 8.37 3.42
CA LEU A 198 8.50 8.22 4.12
C LEU A 198 7.83 9.56 4.42
N CYS A 199 8.58 10.64 4.66
CA CYS A 199 8.02 11.97 4.80
C CYS A 199 7.37 12.47 3.51
N ASN A 200 8.00 12.23 2.36
CA ASN A 200 7.44 12.55 1.06
C ASN A 200 6.16 11.74 0.80
N ARG A 201 6.12 10.48 1.25
CA ARG A 201 4.90 9.64 1.20
C ARG A 201 3.77 10.23 2.02
N ARG A 202 4.03 10.63 3.27
CA ARG A 202 3.03 11.29 4.12
C ARG A 202 2.51 12.58 3.51
N GLU A 203 3.36 13.35 2.82
CA GLU A 203 2.93 14.56 2.13
C GLU A 203 2.07 14.26 0.90
N ALA A 204 2.43 13.23 0.11
CA ALA A 204 1.61 12.79 -1.02
C ALA A 204 0.23 12.29 -0.58
N GLU A 205 0.16 11.53 0.51
CA GLU A 205 -1.10 11.08 1.11
C GLU A 205 -1.94 12.27 1.61
N ALA A 206 -1.32 13.24 2.30
CA ALA A 206 -2.01 14.44 2.73
C ALA A 206 -2.55 15.27 1.54
N ARG A 207 -1.80 15.37 0.44
CA ARG A 207 -2.30 16.02 -0.79
C ARG A 207 -3.48 15.28 -1.40
N LEU A 208 -3.44 13.94 -1.43
CA LEU A 208 -4.58 13.14 -1.90
C LEU A 208 -5.82 13.39 -1.03
N VAL A 209 -5.68 13.40 0.30
CA VAL A 209 -6.77 13.75 1.23
C VAL A 209 -7.35 15.13 0.90
N MET A 210 -6.50 16.14 0.75
CA MET A 210 -6.94 17.51 0.46
C MET A 210 -7.64 17.64 -0.89
N SER A 211 -7.31 16.81 -1.88
CA SER A 211 -8.00 16.82 -3.17
C SER A 211 -9.47 16.41 -3.09
N ALA A 212 -9.90 15.69 -2.03
CA ALA A 212 -11.30 15.38 -1.80
C ALA A 212 -12.17 16.65 -1.70
N LEU A 213 -11.64 17.71 -1.10
CA LEU A 213 -12.34 19.00 -0.98
C LEU A 213 -12.53 19.71 -2.32
N LEU A 214 -11.70 19.40 -3.32
CA LEU A 214 -11.83 19.96 -4.67
C LEU A 214 -12.87 19.18 -5.48
N SER A 215 -12.92 17.86 -5.32
CA SER A 215 -13.89 17.00 -6.00
C SER A 215 -15.34 17.31 -5.57
N GLU A 216 -15.56 17.64 -4.30
CA GLU A 216 -16.88 18.03 -3.78
C GLU A 216 -17.41 19.36 -4.36
N VAL A 217 -16.54 20.24 -4.85
CA VAL A 217 -16.93 21.52 -5.46
C VAL A 217 -17.39 21.35 -6.91
N VAL A 218 -16.91 20.31 -7.61
CA VAL A 218 -17.23 20.04 -9.02
C VAL A 218 -18.61 19.35 -9.16
N ASP A 219 -19.07 18.66 -8.13
CA ASP A 219 -20.36 17.93 -8.12
C ASP A 219 -21.56 18.79 -7.70
N VAL A 220 -21.39 20.11 -7.48
CA VAL A 220 -22.53 21.02 -7.27
C VAL A 220 -23.24 21.23 -8.61
N PRO A 221 -24.51 20.80 -8.77
CA PRO A 221 -25.25 21.04 -10.01
C PRO A 221 -25.32 22.55 -10.24
N ARG A 222 -24.78 23.01 -11.38
CA ARG A 222 -24.99 24.38 -11.84
C ARG A 222 -26.50 24.61 -11.94
N ALA A 223 -27.05 25.43 -11.05
CA ALA A 223 -28.41 25.92 -11.18
C ALA A 223 -28.54 26.57 -12.56
N THR A 224 -29.37 25.98 -13.42
CA THR A 224 -29.73 26.57 -14.70
C THR A 224 -30.41 27.91 -14.43
N PRO A 225 -29.96 29.02 -15.05
CA PRO A 225 -30.64 30.29 -14.91
C PRO A 225 -32.03 30.14 -15.52
N SER A 226 -33.07 30.39 -14.71
CA SER A 226 -34.43 30.58 -15.20
C SER A 226 -34.44 31.80 -16.12
N VAL A 227 -34.66 31.55 -17.41
CA VAL A 227 -34.87 32.61 -18.40
C VAL A 227 -36.28 33.19 -18.18
N PRO A 228 -36.43 34.53 -18.14
CA PRO A 228 -37.71 35.21 -17.95
C PRO A 228 -38.69 35.01 -19.12
#